data_AF-A0A1N7JNY8-F1
#
_entry.id   AF-A0A1N7JNY8-F1
#
_cell.length_a   1.000
_cell.length_b   1.000
_cell.length_c   1.000
_cell.angle_alpha   90.00
_cell.angle_beta   90.00
_cell.angle_gamma   90.00
#
_symmetry.space_group_name_H-M   'P 1'
#
loop_
_entity.id
_entity.type
_entity.pdbx_description
1 polymer ?
#
loop_
_entity_poly.entity_id
_entity_poly.type
_entity_poly.pdbx_seq_one_letter_code
_entity_poly.pdbx_strand_id
1 'polypeptide(L)'
;MAGGRREVLVLETGTSEAEPIWTEFLRKLTRRGLRGGVKLVISDAHEGNKAAVSKVLTATWQRCRVHFQRNALAHAGKSGRRAVSAFIATAFAQGHRRGREPPVARRR
;
A
#
# COMPACT_ATOMS: atom_id res chain seq x y z
N MET A 1 2.45 19.28 0.37
CA MET A 1 3.36 18.90 -0.74
C MET A 1 2.56 18.86 -2.04
N ALA A 2 2.46 19.97 -2.77
CA ALA A 2 1.58 20.11 -3.94
C ALA A 2 2.31 20.13 -5.30
N GLY A 3 3.64 19.97 -5.32
CA GLY A 3 4.48 20.16 -6.51
C GLY A 3 5.01 18.90 -7.19
N GLY A 4 4.42 17.72 -6.94
CA GLY A 4 4.86 16.45 -7.57
C GLY A 4 6.26 15.97 -7.17
N ARG A 5 6.91 16.63 -6.20
CA ARG A 5 8.24 16.25 -5.70
C ARG A 5 8.19 14.94 -4.91
N ARG A 6 9.23 14.13 -5.08
CA ARG A 6 9.45 12.90 -4.33
C ARG A 6 10.53 13.16 -3.30
N GLU A 7 10.21 12.94 -2.04
CA GLU A 7 11.10 13.23 -0.91
C GLU A 7 11.02 12.06 0.09
N VAL A 8 12.17 11.64 0.63
CA VAL A 8 12.22 10.66 1.71
C VAL A 8 11.94 11.39 3.02
N LEU A 9 10.81 11.10 3.66
CA LEU A 9 10.38 11.81 4.88
C LEU A 9 11.03 11.26 6.16
N VAL A 10 11.34 9.97 6.18
CA VAL A 10 11.91 9.26 7.33
C VAL A 10 12.57 7.96 6.86
N LEU A 11 13.61 7.54 7.59
CA LEU A 11 14.20 6.20 7.53
C LEU A 11 14.39 5.75 8.98
N GLU A 12 13.98 4.52 9.28
CA GLU A 12 14.07 3.96 10.62
C GLU A 12 14.25 2.44 10.51
N THR A 13 15.05 1.86 11.40
CA THR A 13 15.20 0.42 11.56
C THR A 13 14.15 -0.10 12.53
N GLY A 14 13.38 -1.10 12.14
CA GLY A 14 12.44 -1.81 13.03
C GLY A 14 12.98 -3.18 13.43
N THR A 15 12.57 -3.68 14.60
CA THR A 15 12.94 -5.02 15.10
C THR A 15 12.08 -6.14 14.51
N SER A 16 10.93 -5.81 13.92
CA SER A 16 10.01 -6.74 13.27
C SER A 16 9.02 -5.99 12.38
N GLU A 17 8.22 -6.75 11.61
CA GLU A 17 7.12 -6.23 10.80
C GLU A 17 5.78 -6.17 11.56
N ALA A 18 5.82 -6.24 12.90
CA ALA A 18 4.64 -6.26 13.74
C ALA A 18 3.91 -4.90 13.76
N GLU A 19 2.60 -4.94 14.01
CA GLU A 19 1.74 -3.75 14.06
C GLU A 19 2.22 -2.65 15.03
N PRO A 20 2.69 -2.96 16.26
CA PRO A 20 3.14 -1.92 17.18
C PRO A 20 4.32 -1.10 16.63
N ILE A 21 5.27 -1.76 15.95
CA ILE A 21 6.45 -1.11 15.35
C ILE A 21 6.01 -0.14 14.24
N TRP A 22 5.14 -0.60 13.34
CA TRP A 22 4.59 0.25 12.28
C TRP A 22 3.72 1.40 12.83
N THR A 23 2.94 1.14 13.88
CA THR A 23 2.12 2.16 14.53
C THR A 23 2.99 3.26 15.11
N GLU A 24 4.08 2.93 15.80
CA GLU A 24 5.00 3.91 16.34
C GLU A 24 5.65 4.75 15.23
N PHE A 25 6.13 4.11 14.17
CA PHE A 25 6.70 4.75 12.99
C PHE A 25 5.74 5.76 12.35
N LEU A 26 4.49 5.36 12.09
CA LEU A 26 3.47 6.24 11.50
C LEU A 26 3.08 7.38 12.47
N ARG A 27 3.06 7.12 13.78
CA ARG A 27 2.83 8.15 14.80
C ARG A 27 3.95 9.19 14.83
N LYS A 28 5.22 8.79 14.65
CA LYS A 28 6.35 9.74 14.52
C LYS A 28 6.14 10.68 13.33
N LEU A 29 5.72 10.15 12.19
CA LEU A 29 5.42 10.95 10.99
C LEU A 29 4.22 11.90 11.18
N THR A 30 3.14 11.43 11.79
CA THR A 30 1.97 12.29 12.05
C THR A 30 2.28 13.42 13.03
N ARG A 31 3.11 13.17 14.06
CA ARG A 31 3.59 14.23 14.98
C ARG A 31 4.43 15.30 14.26
N ARG A 32 5.13 14.94 13.18
CA ARG A 32 5.90 15.87 12.33
C ARG A 32 5.06 16.61 11.29
N GLY A 33 3.72 16.49 11.35
CA GLY A 33 2.81 17.22 10.48
C GLY A 33 2.26 16.44 9.29
N LEU A 34 2.46 15.11 9.21
CA LEU A 34 1.84 14.28 8.17
C LEU A 34 0.31 14.09 8.34
N ARG A 35 -0.32 14.76 9.33
CA ARG A 35 -1.76 14.65 9.61
C ARG A 35 -2.60 15.35 8.53
N GLY A 36 -3.71 14.71 8.13
CA GLY A 36 -4.75 15.31 7.28
C GLY A 36 -4.44 15.42 5.78
N GLY A 37 -3.21 15.14 5.34
CA GLY A 37 -2.80 15.26 3.93
C GLY A 37 -2.62 13.94 3.16
N VAL A 38 -2.63 12.79 3.85
CA VAL A 38 -2.37 11.49 3.21
C VAL A 38 -3.64 10.96 2.58
N LYS A 39 -3.69 10.95 1.25
CA LYS A 39 -4.82 10.39 0.48
C LYS A 39 -4.67 8.90 0.21
N LEU A 40 -3.43 8.44 0.00
CA LEU A 40 -3.10 7.08 -0.43
C LEU A 40 -1.84 6.61 0.27
N VAL A 41 -1.90 5.40 0.84
CA VAL A 41 -0.73 4.67 1.33
C VAL A 41 -0.49 3.47 0.44
N ILE A 42 0.73 3.34 -0.08
CA ILE A 42 1.16 2.21 -0.89
C ILE A 42 2.30 1.48 -0.18
N SER A 43 2.07 0.25 0.26
CA SER A 43 3.07 -0.60 0.93
C SER A 43 2.96 -2.05 0.46
N ASP A 44 3.93 -2.91 0.81
CA ASP A 44 3.68 -4.36 0.65
C ASP A 44 2.61 -4.84 1.65
N ALA A 45 2.00 -5.99 1.37
CA ALA A 45 0.85 -6.52 2.08
C ALA A 45 1.20 -7.21 3.40
N HIS A 46 2.11 -6.64 4.20
CA HIS A 46 2.36 -7.10 5.56
C HIS A 46 1.20 -6.70 6.46
N GLU A 47 0.66 -7.66 7.21
CA GLU A 47 -0.53 -7.43 8.04
C GLU A 47 -0.29 -6.39 9.13
N GLY A 48 0.89 -6.35 9.73
CA GLY A 48 1.25 -5.33 10.72
C GLY A 48 1.22 -3.91 10.15
N ASN A 49 1.70 -3.73 8.91
CA ASN A 49 1.67 -2.43 8.23
C ASN A 49 0.23 -2.01 7.90
N LYS A 50 -0.57 -2.92 7.32
CA LYS A 50 -1.98 -2.66 6.99
C LYS A 50 -2.79 -2.26 8.23
N ALA A 51 -2.63 -2.99 9.33
CA ALA A 51 -3.33 -2.71 10.58
C ALA A 51 -2.88 -1.36 11.18
N ALA A 52 -1.59 -1.05 11.16
CA ALA A 52 -1.07 0.24 11.62
C ALA A 52 -1.58 1.43 10.78
N VAL A 53 -1.62 1.28 9.44
CA VAL A 53 -2.16 2.31 8.54
C VAL A 53 -3.61 2.60 8.87
N SER A 54 -4.46 1.57 8.98
CA SER A 54 -5.88 1.73 9.33
C SER A 54 -6.08 2.35 10.72
N LYS A 55 -5.14 2.14 11.65
CA LYS A 55 -5.19 2.69 13.01
C LYS A 55 -4.74 4.16 13.09
N VAL A 56 -3.77 4.57 12.27
CA VAL A 56 -3.10 5.89 12.42
C VAL A 56 -3.53 6.90 11.36
N LEU A 57 -3.93 6.45 10.17
CA LEU A 57 -4.19 7.31 9.01
C LEU A 57 -5.58 7.08 8.45
N THR A 58 -6.25 8.17 8.09
CA THR A 58 -7.50 8.14 7.29
C THR A 58 -7.13 8.24 5.82
N ALA A 59 -6.66 7.13 5.23
CA ALA A 59 -6.21 7.06 3.85
C ALA A 59 -6.66 5.75 3.18
N THR A 60 -6.81 5.75 1.86
CA THR A 60 -6.95 4.51 1.12
C THR A 60 -5.62 3.75 1.16
N TRP A 61 -5.67 2.46 1.46
CA TRP A 61 -4.50 1.58 1.35
C TRP A 61 -4.54 0.81 0.03
N GLN A 62 -3.38 0.70 -0.63
CA GLN A 62 -3.19 -0.11 -1.82
C GLN A 62 -1.91 -0.93 -1.68
N ARG A 63 -1.94 -2.20 -2.07
CA ARG A 63 -0.72 -2.98 -2.21
C ARG A 63 0.19 -2.38 -3.30
N CYS A 64 1.48 -2.32 -3.02
CA CYS A 64 2.51 -1.91 -3.97
C CYS A 64 2.61 -2.91 -5.13
N ARG A 65 2.38 -2.44 -6.36
CA ARG A 65 2.43 -3.27 -7.57
C ARG A 65 3.83 -3.85 -7.81
N VAL A 66 4.88 -3.11 -7.44
CA VAL A 66 6.27 -3.55 -7.57
C VAL A 66 6.57 -4.71 -6.63
N HIS A 67 6.19 -4.61 -5.34
CA HIS A 67 6.34 -5.72 -4.40
C HIS A 67 5.47 -6.91 -4.81
N PHE A 68 4.22 -6.68 -5.23
CA PHE A 68 3.36 -7.74 -5.73
C PHE A 68 4.01 -8.52 -6.88
N GLN A 69 4.57 -7.84 -7.88
CA GLN A 69 5.28 -8.47 -8.98
C GLN A 69 6.49 -9.26 -8.50
N ARG A 70 7.34 -8.70 -7.62
CA ARG A 70 8.49 -9.41 -7.06
C ARG A 70 8.07 -10.67 -6.30
N ASN A 71 7.04 -10.58 -5.46
CA ASN A 71 6.54 -11.71 -4.68
C ASN A 71 5.97 -12.79 -5.61
N ALA A 72 5.24 -12.43 -6.66
CA ALA A 72 4.76 -13.39 -7.66
C ALA A 72 5.90 -14.08 -8.43
N LEU A 73 6.90 -13.31 -8.88
CA LEU A 73 8.04 -13.83 -9.64
C LEU A 73 8.99 -14.72 -8.80
N ALA A 74 8.95 -14.60 -7.48
CA ALA A 74 9.65 -15.52 -6.57
C ALA A 74 9.08 -16.94 -6.64
N HIS A 75 7.78 -17.08 -6.92
CA HIS A 75 7.09 -18.38 -6.99
C HIS A 75 7.03 -18.98 -8.40
N ALA A 76 7.34 -18.20 -9.44
CA ALA A 76 7.16 -18.60 -10.84
C ALA A 76 8.25 -19.54 -11.40
N GLY A 77 9.35 -19.77 -10.68
CA GLY A 77 10.53 -20.48 -11.21
C GLY A 77 11.20 -19.72 -12.37
N LYS A 78 12.36 -20.21 -12.85
CA LYS A 78 13.13 -19.50 -13.91
C LYS A 78 12.37 -19.40 -15.24
N SER A 79 11.72 -20.49 -15.66
CA SER A 79 10.99 -20.59 -16.94
C SER A 79 9.68 -19.80 -16.94
N GLY A 80 8.95 -19.75 -15.82
CA GLY A 80 7.64 -19.09 -15.74
C GLY A 80 7.69 -17.57 -15.60
N ARG A 81 8.82 -16.99 -15.21
CA ARG A 81 8.96 -15.54 -14.91
C ARG A 81 8.49 -14.63 -16.05
N ARG A 82 8.83 -14.94 -17.30
CA ARG A 82 8.42 -14.11 -18.45
C ARG A 82 6.90 -14.11 -18.63
N ALA A 83 6.28 -15.28 -18.59
CA ALA A 83 4.83 -15.42 -18.72
C ALA A 83 4.09 -14.72 -17.57
N VAL A 84 4.49 -14.97 -16.31
CA VAL A 84 3.88 -14.33 -15.13
C VAL A 84 4.01 -12.81 -15.18
N SER A 85 5.18 -12.28 -15.56
CA SER A 85 5.37 -10.83 -15.71
C SER A 85 4.45 -10.23 -16.76
N ALA A 86 4.27 -10.90 -17.91
CA ALA A 86 3.38 -10.44 -18.97
C ALA A 86 1.92 -10.41 -18.51
N PHE A 87 1.44 -11.46 -17.84
CA PHE A 87 0.07 -11.49 -17.31
C PHE A 87 -0.19 -10.39 -16.28
N ILE A 88 0.77 -10.14 -15.37
CA ILE A 88 0.65 -9.05 -14.38
C ILE A 88 0.61 -7.68 -15.07
N ALA A 89 1.45 -7.46 -16.08
CA ALA A 89 1.45 -6.21 -16.84
C ALA A 89 0.10 -5.99 -17.55
N THR A 90 -0.43 -7.04 -18.20
CA THR A 90 -1.76 -7.00 -18.82
C THR A 90 -2.85 -6.68 -17.80
N ALA A 91 -2.84 -7.33 -16.63
CA ALA A 91 -3.84 -7.08 -15.58
C ALA A 91 -3.83 -5.62 -15.10
N PHE A 92 -2.65 -5.00 -14.95
CA PHE A 92 -2.56 -3.59 -14.55
C PHE A 92 -2.84 -2.58 -15.68
N ALA A 93 -2.78 -3.02 -16.94
CA ALA A 93 -3.16 -2.20 -18.10
C ALA A 93 -4.68 -2.19 -18.37
N GLN A 94 -5.44 -3.08 -17.75
CA GLN A 94 -6.90 -3.07 -17.88
C GLN A 94 -7.50 -1.79 -17.31
N GLY A 95 -8.39 -1.15 -18.07
CA GLY A 95 -9.22 -0.06 -17.58
C GLY A 95 -10.08 -0.50 -16.39
N HIS A 96 -10.43 0.45 -15.53
CA HIS A 96 -11.27 0.19 -14.37
C HIS A 96 -12.61 -0.40 -14.82
N ARG A 97 -12.96 -1.61 -14.32
CA ARG A 97 -14.36 -2.03 -14.27
C ARG A 97 -15.10 -0.99 -13.43
N ARG A 98 -16.21 -0.42 -13.93
CA ARG A 98 -17.13 0.37 -13.09
C ARG A 98 -17.43 -0.47 -11.85
N GLY A 99 -16.96 -0.02 -10.69
CA GLY A 99 -17.22 -0.70 -9.43
C GLY A 99 -18.72 -0.75 -9.19
N ARG A 100 -19.23 -1.91 -8.78
CA ARG A 100 -20.58 -2.02 -8.23
C ARG A 100 -20.66 -1.06 -7.04
N GLU A 101 -21.56 -0.10 -7.11
CA GLU A 101 -21.83 0.86 -6.03
C GLU A 101 -22.21 0.09 -4.75
N PRO A 102 -21.59 0.38 -3.59
CA PRO A 102 -22.01 -0.25 -2.35
C PRO A 102 -23.43 0.21 -2.02
N PRO A 103 -24.34 -0.68 -1.55
CA PRO A 103 -25.69 -0.27 -1.21
C PRO A 103 -25.63 0.80 -0.11
N VAL A 104 -26.22 1.97 -0.38
CA VAL A 104 -26.36 3.02 0.61
C VAL A 104 -27.18 2.45 1.77
N ALA A 105 -26.57 2.40 2.96
CA ALA A 105 -27.29 1.98 4.16
C ALA A 105 -28.39 3.03 4.41
N ARG A 106 -29.65 2.68 4.14
CA ARG A 106 -30.81 3.49 4.54
C ARG A 106 -30.81 3.55 6.06
N ARG A 107 -30.45 4.71 6.61
CA ARG A 107 -30.69 5.02 8.02
C ARG A 107 -32.19 4.94 8.25
N ARG A 108 -32.61 4.04 9.15
CA ARG A 108 -33.90 4.14 9.83
C ARG A 108 -33.78 5.17 10.94
#